data_AF-A0A518K7L2-F1
#
_entry.id   AF-A0A518K7L2-F1
#
_cell.length_a   1.000
_cell.length_b   1.000
_cell.length_c   1.000
_cell.angle_alpha   90.00
_cell.angle_beta   90.00
_cell.angle_gamma   90.00
#
_symmetry.space_group_name_H-M   'P 1'
#
loop_
_entity.id
_entity.type
_entity.pdbx_description
1 polymer ?
#
loop_
_entity_poly.entity_id
_entity_poly.type
_entity_poly.pdbx_seq_one_letter_code
_entity_poly.pdbx_strand_id
1 'polypeptide(L)'
;MSDLTTFASHVQEVVDDAFRIRRWEPGEAHKYMAKVGQRRAKWEALARHLCQDVVRPRLTTVAMLFPNATMSDEQPPHSVTCLFEYCDRFPALATIEFSVEHDVRFENVVLHTRTRLMPVFVLFNEQDNLPLPLDGVDDEEVADWVEERLLEFIDTYLRIDAVGGTLGELSAIDPVCGMQVLQSASVATGSYCGHPYFFCSEDCLAEFEKDPTDYVQVKTM
;
A
#
# COMPACT_ATOMS: atom_id res chain seq x y z
N MET A 1 13.32 24.54 19.05
CA MET A 1 12.18 24.89 18.17
C MET A 1 12.74 25.77 17.09
N SER A 2 12.72 25.33 15.83
CA SER A 2 13.22 26.12 14.69
C SER A 2 12.46 27.45 14.64
N ASP A 3 13.19 28.58 14.62
CA ASP A 3 12.59 29.91 14.49
C ASP A 3 12.03 30.07 13.08
N LEU A 4 10.70 30.05 12.97
CA LEU A 4 9.96 30.23 11.72
C LEU A 4 10.36 31.51 10.98
N THR A 5 10.83 32.53 11.70
CA THR A 5 11.28 33.81 11.13
C THR A 5 12.55 33.62 10.31
N THR A 6 13.52 32.88 10.83
CA THR A 6 14.77 32.54 10.14
C THR A 6 14.51 31.67 8.90
N PHE A 7 13.59 30.70 9.01
CA PHE A 7 13.18 29.88 7.87
C PHE A 7 12.48 30.72 6.79
N ALA A 8 11.55 31.61 7.17
CA ALA A 8 10.83 32.46 6.22
C ALA A 8 11.76 33.38 5.42
N SER A 9 12.75 33.99 6.07
CA SER A 9 13.76 34.81 5.38
C SER A 9 14.58 34.00 4.37
N HIS A 10 15.00 32.80 4.74
CA HIS A 10 15.75 31.92 3.84
C HIS A 10 14.89 31.47 2.65
N VAL A 11 13.61 31.13 2.86
CA VAL A 11 12.68 30.82 1.77
C VAL A 11 12.54 32.01 0.82
N GLN A 12 12.39 33.22 1.35
CA GLN A 12 12.26 34.43 0.54
C GLN A 12 13.50 34.67 -0.34
N GLU A 13 14.70 34.50 0.21
CA GLU A 13 15.95 34.64 -0.56
C GLU A 13 16.04 33.63 -1.72
N VAL A 14 15.72 32.36 -1.46
CA VAL A 14 15.73 31.30 -2.50
C VAL A 14 14.71 31.59 -3.59
N VAL A 15 13.52 32.04 -3.21
CA VAL A 15 12.42 32.35 -4.13
C VAL A 15 12.76 33.57 -4.99
N ASP A 16 13.29 34.63 -4.39
CA ASP A 16 13.69 35.85 -5.10
C ASP A 16 14.82 35.58 -6.10
N ASP A 17 15.78 34.72 -5.75
CA ASP A 17 16.86 34.31 -6.66
C ASP A 17 16.30 33.46 -7.82
N ALA A 18 15.41 32.50 -7.53
CA ALA A 18 14.77 31.67 -8.54
C ALA A 18 13.90 32.48 -9.51
N PHE A 19 13.17 33.49 -9.03
CA PHE A 19 12.33 34.34 -9.89
C PHE A 19 13.12 35.34 -10.75
N ARG A 20 14.36 35.68 -10.38
CA ARG A 20 15.26 36.47 -11.24
C ARG A 20 15.71 35.69 -12.48
N ILE A 21 15.79 34.37 -12.39
CA ILE A 21 16.20 33.49 -13.49
C ILE A 21 14.96 32.94 -14.16
N ARG A 22 14.48 33.59 -15.23
CA ARG A 22 13.41 33.04 -16.06
C ARG A 22 13.93 31.81 -16.81
N ARG A 23 13.64 30.61 -16.30
CA ARG A 23 14.05 29.32 -16.90
C ARG A 23 13.21 28.88 -18.10
N TRP A 24 12.08 29.54 -18.34
CA TRP A 24 11.14 29.22 -19.42
C TRP A 24 10.92 30.47 -20.27
N GLU A 25 11.27 30.43 -21.56
CA GLU A 25 10.93 31.53 -22.46
C GLU A 25 9.42 31.52 -22.78
N PRO A 26 8.79 32.68 -23.03
CA PRO A 26 7.40 32.76 -23.46
C PRO A 26 7.13 31.86 -24.67
N GLY A 27 6.28 30.84 -24.50
CA GLY A 27 5.91 29.88 -25.54
C GLY A 27 6.69 28.55 -25.50
N GLU A 28 7.82 28.45 -24.81
CA GLU A 28 8.48 27.15 -24.56
C GLU A 28 7.66 26.27 -23.62
N ALA A 29 7.04 26.89 -22.61
CA ALA A 29 6.07 26.23 -21.75
C ALA A 29 4.90 25.66 -22.55
N HIS A 30 4.37 26.41 -23.52
CA HIS A 30 3.28 25.93 -24.38
C HIS A 30 3.73 24.79 -25.31
N LYS A 31 4.95 24.84 -25.88
CA LYS A 31 5.49 23.75 -26.72
C LYS A 31 5.79 22.48 -25.91
N TYR A 32 6.32 22.63 -24.70
CA TYR A 32 6.54 21.52 -23.76
C TYR A 32 5.22 20.93 -23.30
N MET A 33 4.27 21.77 -22.86
CA MET A 33 2.92 21.34 -22.47
C MET A 33 2.14 20.76 -23.64
N ALA A 34 2.39 21.14 -24.90
CA ALA A 34 1.77 20.50 -26.06
C ALA A 34 2.34 19.08 -26.30
N LYS A 35 3.65 18.86 -26.10
CA LYS A 35 4.29 17.54 -26.22
C LYS A 35 3.98 16.61 -25.05
N VAL A 36 3.95 17.15 -23.83
CA VAL A 36 3.70 16.40 -22.59
C VAL A 36 2.20 16.30 -22.29
N GLY A 37 1.39 17.26 -22.75
CA GLY A 37 -0.04 17.35 -22.45
C GLY A 37 -0.85 16.18 -22.97
N GLN A 38 -0.49 15.60 -24.14
CA GLN A 38 -1.16 14.41 -24.64
C GLN A 38 -0.91 13.19 -23.74
N ARG A 39 0.34 12.97 -23.31
CA ARG A 39 0.70 11.87 -22.41
C ARG A 39 0.11 12.08 -21.01
N ARG A 40 0.16 13.31 -20.50
CA ARG A 40 -0.47 13.69 -19.24
C ARG A 40 -1.97 13.43 -19.27
N ALA A 41 -2.68 13.87 -20.31
CA ALA A 41 -4.12 13.64 -20.44
C ALA A 41 -4.45 12.14 -20.55
N LYS A 42 -3.62 11.37 -21.26
CA LYS A 42 -3.74 9.91 -21.32
C LYS A 42 -3.56 9.29 -19.92
N TRP A 43 -2.53 9.70 -19.18
CA TRP A 43 -2.29 9.25 -17.82
C TRP A 43 -3.44 9.65 -16.88
N GLU A 44 -3.91 10.89 -16.91
CA GLU A 44 -5.03 11.36 -16.08
C GLU A 44 -6.31 10.55 -16.34
N ALA A 45 -6.56 10.18 -17.59
CA ALA A 45 -7.69 9.34 -17.96
C ALA A 45 -7.52 7.90 -17.45
N LEU A 46 -6.34 7.32 -17.63
CA LEU A 46 -6.03 5.96 -17.16
C LEU A 46 -6.05 5.86 -15.64
N ALA A 47 -5.40 6.80 -14.93
CA ALA A 47 -5.39 6.83 -13.48
C ALA A 47 -6.82 6.93 -12.90
N ARG A 48 -7.68 7.74 -13.53
CA ARG A 48 -9.09 7.81 -13.14
C ARG A 48 -9.81 6.48 -13.34
N HIS A 49 -9.63 5.84 -14.50
CA HIS A 49 -10.19 4.52 -14.81
C HIS A 49 -9.73 3.46 -13.79
N LEU A 50 -8.42 3.32 -13.56
CA LEU A 50 -7.89 2.37 -12.58
C LEU A 50 -8.45 2.61 -11.18
N CYS A 51 -8.52 3.87 -10.72
CA CYS A 51 -9.10 4.17 -9.41
C CYS A 51 -10.60 3.85 -9.35
N GLN A 52 -11.38 4.28 -10.34
CA GLN A 52 -12.85 4.22 -10.28
C GLN A 52 -13.42 2.86 -10.65
N ASP A 53 -12.85 2.21 -11.64
CA ASP A 53 -13.40 1.01 -12.28
C ASP A 53 -12.68 -0.28 -11.85
N VAL A 54 -11.41 -0.19 -11.42
CA VAL A 54 -10.63 -1.36 -10.99
C VAL A 54 -10.50 -1.42 -9.46
N VAL A 55 -9.93 -0.40 -8.84
CA VAL A 55 -9.59 -0.39 -7.41
C VAL A 55 -10.83 -0.20 -6.52
N ARG A 56 -11.63 0.84 -6.79
CA ARG A 56 -12.76 1.22 -5.91
C ARG A 56 -13.80 0.12 -5.73
N PRO A 57 -14.23 -0.64 -6.77
CA PRO A 57 -15.21 -1.71 -6.58
C PRO A 57 -14.69 -2.84 -5.69
N ARG A 58 -13.41 -3.21 -5.82
CA ARG A 58 -12.75 -4.22 -4.99
C ARG A 58 -12.66 -3.77 -3.54
N LEU A 59 -12.17 -2.56 -3.32
CA LEU A 59 -12.05 -2.01 -1.97
C LEU A 59 -13.42 -1.82 -1.31
N THR A 60 -14.43 -1.41 -2.07
CA THR A 60 -15.82 -1.32 -1.62
C THR A 60 -16.37 -2.69 -1.21
N THR A 61 -16.05 -3.75 -1.97
CA THR A 61 -16.44 -5.13 -1.63
C THR A 61 -15.88 -5.53 -0.27
N VAL A 62 -14.61 -5.21 0.00
CA VAL A 62 -14.00 -5.43 1.31
C VAL A 62 -14.70 -4.59 2.38
N ALA A 63 -14.90 -3.29 2.15
CA ALA A 63 -15.52 -2.39 3.11
C ALA A 63 -16.94 -2.86 3.53
N MET A 64 -17.71 -3.44 2.60
CA MET A 64 -19.05 -3.97 2.92
C MET A 64 -19.03 -5.19 3.87
N LEU A 65 -17.92 -5.92 3.97
CA LEU A 65 -17.78 -7.08 4.85
C LEU A 65 -17.47 -6.69 6.30
N PHE A 66 -17.00 -5.46 6.54
CA PHE A 66 -16.57 -4.99 7.84
C PHE A 66 -17.46 -3.82 8.32
N PRO A 67 -18.19 -3.96 9.42
CA PRO A 67 -19.12 -2.92 9.88
C PRO A 67 -18.42 -1.63 10.34
N ASN A 68 -17.13 -1.71 10.62
CA ASN A 68 -16.27 -0.59 11.00
C ASN A 68 -15.43 -0.04 9.84
N ALA A 69 -15.69 -0.48 8.60
CA ALA A 69 -14.99 0.00 7.42
C ALA A 69 -15.78 1.11 6.71
N THR A 70 -15.09 2.15 6.28
CA THR A 70 -15.66 3.30 5.57
C THR A 70 -14.76 3.70 4.40
N MET A 71 -15.37 3.89 3.23
CA MET A 71 -14.68 4.46 2.05
C MET A 71 -14.50 5.97 2.21
N SER A 72 -13.33 6.49 1.89
CA SER A 72 -13.09 7.93 1.86
C SER A 72 -13.53 8.52 0.52
N ASP A 73 -14.39 9.55 0.56
CA ASP A 73 -14.86 10.26 -0.64
C ASP A 73 -14.09 11.58 -0.90
N GLU A 74 -13.34 12.10 0.07
CA GLU A 74 -12.58 13.35 -0.02
C GLU A 74 -11.09 13.09 -0.30
N GLN A 75 -10.80 12.51 -1.47
CA GLN A 75 -9.44 12.09 -1.80
C GLN A 75 -8.83 12.84 -2.99
N PRO A 76 -7.50 12.87 -3.09
CA PRO A 76 -6.82 13.23 -4.33
C PRO A 76 -7.45 12.49 -5.52
N PRO A 77 -7.50 13.09 -6.71
CA PRO A 77 -8.23 12.56 -7.88
C PRO A 77 -7.73 11.20 -8.39
N HIS A 78 -6.65 10.66 -7.82
CA HIS A 78 -5.98 9.43 -8.22
C HIS A 78 -5.63 8.54 -7.02
N SER A 79 -6.38 8.64 -5.91
CA SER A 79 -6.27 7.68 -4.82
C SER A 79 -7.62 7.21 -4.28
N VAL A 80 -7.62 6.00 -3.73
CA VAL A 80 -8.77 5.32 -3.14
C VAL A 80 -8.36 4.70 -1.82
N THR A 81 -9.06 5.01 -0.73
CA THR A 81 -8.73 4.62 0.63
C THR A 81 -9.95 4.10 1.35
N CYS A 82 -9.72 3.06 2.14
CA CYS A 82 -10.67 2.55 3.11
C CYS A 82 -10.08 2.68 4.51
N LEU A 83 -10.87 3.27 5.40
CA LEU A 83 -10.60 3.38 6.82
C LEU A 83 -11.33 2.27 7.56
N PHE A 84 -10.63 1.59 8.46
CA PHE A 84 -11.18 0.64 9.41
C PHE A 84 -11.05 1.27 10.79
N GLU A 85 -12.18 1.73 11.33
CA GLU A 85 -12.23 2.37 12.64
C GLU A 85 -12.02 1.36 13.76
N TYR A 86 -11.64 1.88 14.92
CA TYR A 86 -11.55 1.09 16.14
C TYR A 86 -12.90 0.41 16.44
N CYS A 87 -12.86 -0.87 16.79
CA CYS A 87 -13.98 -1.55 17.42
C CYS A 87 -13.51 -2.54 18.48
N ASP A 88 -14.42 -3.04 19.31
CA ASP A 88 -14.09 -3.95 20.42
C ASP A 88 -13.33 -5.21 19.96
N ARG A 89 -13.62 -5.69 18.74
CA ARG A 89 -12.99 -6.87 18.14
C ARG A 89 -11.61 -6.56 17.54
N PHE A 90 -11.46 -5.37 16.97
CA PHE A 90 -10.25 -4.92 16.31
C PHE A 90 -9.79 -3.60 16.95
N PRO A 91 -9.01 -3.65 18.04
CA PRO A 91 -8.60 -2.47 18.79
C PRO A 91 -7.50 -1.64 18.10
N ALA A 92 -7.53 -1.54 16.77
CA ALA A 92 -6.59 -0.78 15.96
C ALA A 92 -7.33 0.02 14.88
N LEU A 93 -6.85 1.24 14.65
CA LEU A 93 -7.19 2.02 13.47
C LEU A 93 -6.35 1.49 12.30
N ALA A 94 -6.99 1.09 11.21
CA ALA A 94 -6.28 0.64 10.01
C ALA A 94 -6.71 1.43 8.77
N THR A 95 -5.77 1.70 7.87
CA THR A 95 -6.06 2.31 6.58
C THR A 95 -5.35 1.54 5.49
N ILE A 96 -6.04 1.26 4.40
CA ILE A 96 -5.43 0.81 3.14
C ILE A 96 -5.76 1.83 2.06
N GLU A 97 -4.73 2.32 1.39
CA GLU A 97 -4.79 3.32 0.34
C GLU A 97 -4.13 2.78 -0.92
N PHE A 98 -4.76 2.98 -2.06
CA PHE A 98 -4.17 2.78 -3.37
C PHE A 98 -4.08 4.12 -4.08
N SER A 99 -2.90 4.49 -4.58
CA SER A 99 -2.68 5.70 -5.36
C SER A 99 -2.02 5.41 -6.69
N VAL A 100 -2.43 6.14 -7.74
CA VAL A 100 -1.83 6.04 -9.06
C VAL A 100 -0.91 7.22 -9.30
N GLU A 101 0.36 6.95 -9.56
CA GLU A 101 1.40 7.93 -9.84
C GLU A 101 2.00 7.74 -11.23
N HIS A 102 2.91 8.64 -11.63
CA HIS A 102 3.63 8.59 -12.90
C HIS A 102 5.11 8.90 -12.73
N ASP A 103 5.92 8.42 -13.66
CA ASP A 103 7.31 8.84 -13.78
C ASP A 103 7.44 10.24 -14.42
N VAL A 104 8.63 10.83 -14.37
CA VAL A 104 8.88 12.21 -14.86
C VAL A 104 8.46 12.41 -16.32
N ARG A 105 8.44 11.35 -17.15
CA ARG A 105 8.15 11.41 -18.59
C ARG A 105 6.77 10.90 -18.99
N PHE A 106 5.94 10.46 -18.04
CA PHE A 106 4.68 9.77 -18.32
C PHE A 106 4.88 8.59 -19.29
N GLU A 107 5.94 7.82 -19.09
CA GLU A 107 6.21 6.56 -19.77
C GLU A 107 5.65 5.38 -18.98
N ASN A 108 5.62 5.51 -17.65
CA ASN A 108 5.12 4.49 -16.75
C ASN A 108 4.03 5.05 -15.82
N VAL A 109 3.09 4.19 -15.49
CA VAL A 109 2.13 4.35 -14.41
C VAL A 109 2.63 3.51 -13.26
N VAL A 110 2.58 4.03 -12.04
CA VAL A 110 2.94 3.26 -10.85
C VAL A 110 1.73 3.23 -9.94
N LEU A 111 1.19 2.03 -9.71
CA LEU A 111 0.16 1.85 -8.69
C LEU A 111 0.86 1.59 -7.37
N HIS A 112 0.60 2.42 -6.38
CA HIS A 112 1.14 2.34 -5.04
C HIS A 112 0.05 1.84 -4.10
N THR A 113 0.39 0.92 -3.20
CA THR A 113 -0.43 0.61 -2.03
C THR A 113 0.25 1.17 -0.80
N ARG A 114 -0.56 1.62 0.16
CA ARG A 114 -0.11 2.04 1.47
C ARG A 114 -1.05 1.54 2.54
N THR A 115 -0.51 0.73 3.43
CA THR A 115 -1.21 0.23 4.61
C THR A 115 -0.68 0.93 5.86
N ARG A 116 -1.58 1.28 6.78
CA ARG A 116 -1.21 1.74 8.12
C ARG A 116 -2.07 1.01 9.14
N LEU A 117 -1.45 0.65 10.25
CA LEU A 117 -2.10 0.03 11.40
C LEU A 117 -1.63 0.74 12.67
N MET A 118 -2.56 1.18 13.52
CA MET A 118 -2.23 1.86 14.78
C MET A 118 -3.15 1.42 15.93
N PRO A 119 -2.59 0.91 17.05
CA PRO A 119 -1.18 0.58 17.26
C PRO A 119 -0.79 -0.69 16.48
N VAL A 120 0.51 -0.91 16.28
CA VAL A 120 1.02 -2.06 15.51
C VAL A 120 1.04 -3.30 16.39
N PHE A 121 0.14 -4.25 16.12
CA PHE A 121 0.04 -5.54 16.83
C PHE A 121 0.59 -6.72 16.02
N VAL A 122 0.91 -6.52 14.74
CA VAL A 122 1.33 -7.56 13.81
C VAL A 122 2.32 -6.95 12.82
N LEU A 123 3.23 -7.77 12.27
CA LEU A 123 4.07 -7.34 11.15
C LEU A 123 3.23 -7.31 9.88
N PHE A 124 3.43 -6.29 9.05
CA PHE A 124 2.71 -6.10 7.80
C PHE A 124 3.54 -5.30 6.82
N ASN A 125 3.20 -5.36 5.54
CA ASN A 125 3.81 -4.50 4.54
C ASN A 125 3.13 -3.14 4.51
N GLU A 126 3.89 -2.08 4.81
CA GLU A 126 3.35 -0.71 4.82
C GLU A 126 3.13 -0.16 3.42
N GLN A 127 3.88 -0.62 2.42
CA GLN A 127 3.82 -0.08 1.07
C GLN A 127 4.35 -1.07 0.04
N ASP A 128 3.72 -1.08 -1.13
CA ASP A 128 4.18 -1.84 -2.28
C ASP A 128 3.78 -1.14 -3.58
N ASN A 129 4.50 -1.40 -4.67
CA ASN A 129 4.33 -0.67 -5.92
C ASN A 129 4.34 -1.60 -7.13
N LEU A 130 3.38 -1.42 -8.03
CA LEU A 130 3.31 -2.07 -9.33
C LEU A 130 3.63 -1.07 -10.46
N PRO A 131 4.84 -1.09 -11.03
CA PRO A 131 5.18 -0.27 -12.18
C PRO A 131 4.67 -0.92 -13.49
N LEU A 132 3.96 -0.14 -14.30
CA LEU A 132 3.37 -0.60 -15.56
C LEU A 132 3.67 0.40 -16.69
N PRO A 133 3.88 -0.05 -17.93
CA PRO A 133 4.03 0.84 -19.07
C PRO A 133 2.70 1.54 -19.38
N LEU A 134 2.70 2.88 -19.55
CA LEU A 134 1.48 3.66 -19.81
C LEU A 134 0.69 3.17 -21.05
N ASP A 135 1.38 2.60 -22.03
CA ASP A 135 0.79 2.12 -23.29
C ASP A 135 0.32 0.66 -23.23
N GLY A 136 0.59 -0.07 -22.15
CA GLY A 136 0.34 -1.51 -22.04
C GLY A 136 -0.26 -1.93 -20.70
N VAL A 137 -0.95 -1.02 -20.02
CA VAL A 137 -1.67 -1.36 -18.78
C VAL A 137 -2.84 -2.29 -19.10
N ASP A 138 -2.84 -3.45 -18.47
CA ASP A 138 -3.94 -4.41 -18.47
C ASP A 138 -4.74 -4.28 -17.17
N ASP A 139 -6.06 -4.19 -17.29
CA ASP A 139 -6.95 -4.09 -16.14
C ASP A 139 -6.95 -5.40 -15.32
N GLU A 140 -6.73 -6.55 -15.97
CA GLU A 140 -6.65 -7.85 -15.27
C GLU A 140 -5.39 -7.95 -14.42
N GLU A 141 -4.23 -7.54 -14.94
CA GLU A 141 -2.97 -7.50 -14.17
C GLU A 141 -3.07 -6.56 -12.96
N VAL A 142 -3.69 -5.38 -13.14
CA VAL A 142 -3.89 -4.43 -12.05
C VAL A 142 -4.87 -5.00 -11.02
N ALA A 143 -5.95 -5.64 -11.49
CA ALA A 143 -6.94 -6.27 -10.64
C ALA A 143 -6.32 -7.33 -9.72
N ASP A 144 -5.55 -8.26 -10.30
CA ASP A 144 -4.93 -9.35 -9.56
C ASP A 144 -4.00 -8.82 -8.48
N TRP A 145 -3.16 -7.83 -8.80
CA TRP A 145 -2.28 -7.22 -7.81
C TRP A 145 -3.05 -6.50 -6.70
N VAL A 146 -4.12 -5.76 -7.04
CA VAL A 146 -4.96 -5.10 -6.01
C VAL A 146 -5.61 -6.14 -5.10
N GLU A 147 -6.14 -7.22 -5.66
CA GLU A 147 -6.77 -8.30 -4.89
C GLU A 147 -5.77 -8.99 -3.97
N GLU A 148 -4.55 -9.24 -4.44
CA GLU A 148 -3.48 -9.80 -3.62
C GLU A 148 -3.14 -8.90 -2.42
N ARG A 149 -2.94 -7.59 -2.65
CA ARG A 149 -2.68 -6.61 -1.57
C ARG A 149 -3.85 -6.48 -0.60
N LEU A 150 -5.09 -6.59 -1.09
CA LEU A 150 -6.28 -6.57 -0.25
C LEU A 150 -6.36 -7.82 0.64
N LEU A 151 -6.13 -9.01 0.07
CA LEU A 151 -6.15 -10.27 0.82
C LEU A 151 -5.06 -10.30 1.90
N GLU A 152 -3.87 -9.83 1.56
CA GLU A 152 -2.75 -9.63 2.48
C GLU A 152 -3.12 -8.71 3.65
N PHE A 153 -3.74 -7.56 3.34
CA PHE A 153 -4.23 -6.63 4.35
C PHE A 153 -5.31 -7.26 5.24
N ILE A 154 -6.27 -7.97 4.66
CA ILE A 154 -7.36 -8.61 5.41
C ILE A 154 -6.81 -9.68 6.34
N ASP A 155 -5.90 -10.53 5.87
CA ASP A 155 -5.26 -11.56 6.72
C ASP A 155 -4.55 -10.89 7.91
N THR A 156 -3.76 -9.85 7.63
CA THR A 156 -3.11 -9.04 8.66
C THR A 156 -4.10 -8.44 9.67
N TYR A 157 -5.19 -7.85 9.17
CA TYR A 157 -6.20 -7.19 9.99
C TYR A 157 -6.97 -8.19 10.87
N LEU A 158 -7.30 -9.35 10.32
CA LEU A 158 -8.00 -10.43 11.04
C LEU A 158 -7.12 -11.05 12.13
N ARG A 159 -5.80 -11.10 11.95
CA ARG A 159 -4.87 -11.56 13.01
C ARG A 159 -4.96 -10.72 14.28
N ILE A 160 -5.43 -9.47 14.21
CA ILE A 160 -5.60 -8.61 15.40
C ILE A 160 -6.65 -9.22 16.36
N ASP A 161 -7.72 -9.81 15.83
CA ASP A 161 -8.74 -10.52 16.62
C ASP A 161 -8.16 -11.76 17.33
N ALA A 162 -7.18 -12.42 16.72
CA ALA A 162 -6.49 -13.57 17.31
C ALA A 162 -5.55 -13.18 18.47
N VAL A 163 -5.19 -11.90 18.62
CA VAL A 163 -4.33 -11.37 19.72
C VAL A 163 -5.14 -11.14 21.02
N GLY A 164 -6.37 -11.66 21.12
CA GLY A 164 -7.23 -11.62 22.31
C GLY A 164 -6.68 -12.25 23.60
N GLY A 165 -5.40 -12.65 23.65
CA GLY A 165 -4.69 -13.10 24.84
C GLY A 165 -3.34 -12.38 25.00
N THR A 166 -3.24 -11.53 26.02
CA THR A 166 -1.99 -10.92 26.56
C THR A 166 -1.20 -10.01 25.61
N LEU A 167 -1.34 -8.71 25.84
CA LEU A 167 -0.65 -7.56 25.22
C LEU A 167 0.91 -7.54 25.29
N GLY A 168 1.58 -8.65 25.58
CA GLY A 168 3.04 -8.72 25.75
C GLY A 168 3.79 -9.58 24.74
N GLU A 169 3.07 -10.35 23.91
CA GLU A 169 3.66 -11.48 23.20
C GLU A 169 3.01 -11.60 21.83
N LEU A 170 3.63 -10.97 20.82
CA LEU A 170 3.25 -11.13 19.40
C LEU A 170 3.26 -12.63 19.10
N SER A 171 2.09 -13.26 19.01
CA SER A 171 1.98 -14.67 18.65
C SER A 171 1.64 -14.80 17.18
N ALA A 172 2.26 -15.78 16.52
CA ALA A 172 2.01 -16.17 15.15
C ALA A 172 1.55 -17.63 15.15
N ILE A 173 0.84 -18.04 14.10
CA ILE A 173 0.48 -19.45 13.89
C ILE A 173 1.47 -20.02 12.89
N ASP A 174 2.10 -21.14 13.26
CA ASP A 174 2.90 -21.93 12.34
C ASP A 174 2.00 -22.47 11.22
N PRO A 175 2.23 -22.11 9.95
CA PRO A 175 1.34 -22.45 8.84
C PRO A 175 1.36 -23.94 8.47
N VAL A 176 2.38 -24.70 8.90
CA VAL A 176 2.51 -26.13 8.61
C VAL A 176 1.71 -26.96 9.62
N CYS A 177 1.86 -26.66 10.91
CA CYS A 177 1.27 -27.48 11.96
C CYS A 177 0.11 -26.84 12.72
N GLY A 178 -0.14 -25.54 12.53
CA GLY A 178 -1.17 -24.77 13.23
C GLY A 178 -0.80 -24.42 14.68
N MET A 179 0.44 -24.65 15.11
CA MET A 179 0.88 -24.36 16.47
C MET A 179 1.05 -22.85 16.67
N GLN A 180 0.53 -22.33 17.77
CA GLN A 180 0.77 -20.94 18.17
C GLN A 180 2.20 -20.80 18.70
N VAL A 181 2.98 -19.92 18.07
CA VAL A 181 4.37 -19.60 18.42
C VAL A 181 4.48 -18.13 18.80
N LEU A 182 5.37 -17.82 19.74
CA LEU A 182 5.71 -16.43 20.02
C LEU A 182 6.71 -15.96 18.98
N GLN A 183 6.47 -14.84 18.30
CA GLN A 183 7.39 -14.28 17.31
C GLN A 183 8.77 -13.99 17.92
N SER A 184 8.80 -13.55 19.17
CA SER A 184 10.05 -13.28 19.91
C SER A 184 10.80 -14.55 20.31
N ALA A 185 10.13 -15.71 20.33
CA ALA A 185 10.70 -16.98 20.75
C ALA A 185 10.51 -18.09 19.70
N SER A 186 10.24 -17.72 18.45
CA SER A 186 10.07 -18.67 17.35
C SER A 186 11.39 -19.39 17.12
N VAL A 187 11.33 -20.72 16.99
CA VAL A 187 12.52 -21.54 16.78
C VAL A 187 13.12 -21.25 15.41
N ALA A 188 12.27 -21.02 14.41
CA ALA A 188 12.70 -20.67 13.06
C ALA A 188 11.76 -19.63 12.43
N THR A 189 12.29 -18.85 11.47
CA THR A 189 11.55 -17.85 10.69
C THR A 189 11.86 -18.01 9.22
N GLY A 190 10.86 -17.87 8.37
CA GLY A 190 10.99 -17.89 6.91
C GLY A 190 10.28 -16.70 6.29
N SER A 191 10.44 -16.51 5.00
CA SER A 191 9.70 -15.47 4.26
C SER A 191 9.20 -15.98 2.93
N TYR A 192 7.96 -15.64 2.57
CA TYR A 192 7.39 -15.96 1.26
C TYR A 192 6.64 -14.74 0.72
N CYS A 193 6.90 -14.34 -0.54
CA CYS A 193 6.38 -13.11 -1.15
C CYS A 193 6.55 -11.85 -0.26
N GLY A 194 7.68 -11.74 0.45
CA GLY A 194 7.92 -10.62 1.37
C GLY A 194 7.26 -10.73 2.75
N HIS A 195 6.45 -11.76 2.99
CA HIS A 195 5.80 -12.02 4.28
C HIS A 195 6.63 -12.87 5.22
N PRO A 196 6.89 -12.44 6.47
CA PRO A 196 7.55 -13.26 7.47
C PRO A 196 6.59 -14.31 8.04
N TYR A 197 7.04 -15.56 8.09
CA TYR A 197 6.40 -16.70 8.73
C TYR A 197 7.25 -17.19 9.90
N PHE A 198 6.59 -17.67 10.96
CA PHE A 198 7.23 -18.11 12.20
C PHE A 198 6.88 -19.58 12.44
N PHE A 199 7.88 -20.38 12.79
CA PHE A 199 7.76 -21.83 12.86
C PHE A 199 8.10 -22.35 14.26
N CYS A 200 7.40 -23.38 14.68
CA CYS A 200 7.62 -24.05 15.95
C CYS A 200 8.88 -24.93 15.93
N SER A 201 9.35 -25.31 14.74
CA SER A 201 10.56 -26.10 14.53
C SER A 201 11.21 -25.77 13.18
N GLU A 202 12.50 -26.12 13.06
CA GLU A 202 13.22 -26.08 11.77
C GLU A 202 12.60 -27.04 10.74
N ASP A 203 11.98 -28.13 11.18
CA ASP A 203 11.29 -29.08 10.30
C ASP A 203 10.06 -28.44 9.63
N CYS A 204 9.27 -27.65 10.36
CA CYS A 204 8.13 -26.92 9.80
C CYS A 204 8.61 -25.85 8.81
N LEU A 205 9.72 -25.16 9.09
CA LEU A 205 10.33 -24.24 8.11
C LEU A 205 10.75 -25.00 6.84
N ALA A 206 11.45 -26.13 6.98
CA ALA A 206 11.93 -26.90 5.83
C ALA A 206 10.79 -27.53 5.01
N GLU A 207 9.64 -27.82 5.63
CA GLU A 207 8.43 -28.27 4.94
C GLU A 207 7.74 -27.13 4.21
N PHE A 208 7.65 -25.96 4.85
CA PHE A 208 7.15 -24.74 4.23
C PHE A 208 7.99 -24.30 3.02
N GLU A 209 9.32 -24.31 3.12
CA GLU A 209 10.21 -23.89 2.03
C GLU A 209 10.15 -24.78 0.78
N LYS A 210 9.66 -26.02 0.91
CA LYS A 210 9.50 -26.93 -0.24
C LYS A 210 8.33 -26.53 -1.14
N ASP A 211 7.22 -26.15 -0.53
CA ASP A 211 6.02 -25.71 -1.26
C ASP A 211 5.21 -24.71 -0.40
N PRO A 212 5.64 -23.44 -0.33
CA PRO A 212 4.99 -22.44 0.53
C PRO A 212 3.52 -22.23 0.15
N THR A 213 3.19 -22.37 -1.14
CA THR A 213 1.85 -22.20 -1.72
C THR A 213 0.79 -23.12 -1.13
N ASP A 214 1.18 -24.28 -0.58
CA ASP A 214 0.25 -25.22 0.06
C ASP A 214 -0.11 -24.84 1.50
N TYR A 215 0.72 -24.02 2.16
CA TYR A 215 0.57 -23.65 3.57
C TYR A 215 0.09 -22.21 3.79
N VAL A 216 0.30 -21.34 2.81
CA VAL A 216 -0.22 -19.97 2.87
C VAL A 216 -1.74 -19.97 2.66
N GLN A 217 -2.48 -19.31 3.57
CA GLN A 217 -3.94 -19.20 3.44
C GLN A 217 -4.37 -18.32 2.25
N VAL A 218 -3.45 -17.46 1.78
CA VAL A 218 -3.60 -16.69 0.54
C VAL A 218 -2.76 -17.37 -0.54
N LYS A 219 -3.41 -18.17 -1.38
CA LYS A 219 -2.78 -18.70 -2.59
C LYS A 219 -2.62 -17.57 -3.59
N THR A 220 -1.39 -17.10 -3.79
CA THR A 220 -1.04 -16.28 -4.95
C THR A 220 -1.28 -17.14 -6.20
N MET A 221 -2.19 -16.72 -7.08
CA MET A 221 -2.35 -17.31 -8.41
C MET A 221 -1.28 -16.78 -9.35
#